data_AF-A0A5J6GS82-F1
#
_entry.id   AF-A0A5J6GS82-F1
#
_cell.length_a   1.000
_cell.length_b   1.000
_cell.length_c   1.000
_cell.angle_alpha   90.00
_cell.angle_beta   90.00
_cell.angle_gamma   90.00
#
_symmetry.space_group_name_H-M   'P 1'
#
loop_
_entity.id
_entity.type
_entity.pdbx_description
1 polymer ?
#
loop_
_entity_poly.entity_id
_entity_poly.type
_entity_poly.pdbx_seq_one_letter_code
_entity_poly.pdbx_strand_id
1 'polypeptide(L)'
;MHDCGPVLDVPHWSSLLARGADRLGAGDDPFDAAVPLSEEEAEFASGALEEILGPDDVARSQELSVQTLGLPQLWPSRLTRLVMAYDRRFSRGGGALFVKAMREVRYYLYEPDLADQVRGLVADSFGAATSVVLGHSLGSVIAYDLLSRGQTPLSQLAGVRTLVTCGSPLGIPSVRRGLGMTEGEALKLPSGTRWVNVFDPSDFITGGGGLNAAPEVVDSEVDNGIGDPHSALRYLRTVPVARAIADTEQ
;
A
#
# COMPACT_ATOMS: atom_id res chain seq x y z
N MET A 1 -3.26 -32.78 24.13
CA MET A 1 -2.54 -31.63 23.57
C MET A 1 -3.52 -30.93 22.65
N HIS A 2 -3.99 -29.75 23.03
CA HIS A 2 -4.75 -28.92 22.10
C HIS A 2 -3.75 -28.34 21.11
N ASP A 3 -3.90 -28.74 19.85
CA ASP A 3 -3.21 -28.15 18.72
C ASP A 3 -3.73 -26.71 18.58
N CYS A 4 -3.05 -25.78 19.24
CA CYS A 4 -3.37 -24.36 19.13
C CYS A 4 -2.57 -23.84 17.94
N GLY A 5 -3.14 -24.00 16.74
CA GLY A 5 -2.59 -23.37 15.54
C GLY A 5 -2.43 -21.85 15.74
N PRO A 6 -1.61 -21.19 14.91
CA PRO A 6 -1.38 -19.75 15.04
C PRO A 6 -2.71 -19.00 14.99
N VAL A 7 -2.88 -18.04 15.93
CA VAL A 7 -4.05 -17.15 15.95
C VAL A 7 -3.85 -16.07 14.89
N LEU A 8 -4.84 -15.90 14.01
CA LEU A 8 -4.84 -14.91 12.94
C LEU A 8 -5.93 -13.86 13.20
N ASP A 9 -5.50 -12.61 13.39
CA ASP A 9 -6.39 -11.44 13.41
C ASP A 9 -6.22 -10.63 12.13
N VAL A 10 -7.34 -10.21 11.53
CA VAL A 10 -7.36 -9.47 10.24
C VAL A 10 -8.08 -8.13 10.42
N PRO A 11 -7.46 -7.13 11.07
CA PRO A 11 -8.02 -5.79 11.14
C PRO A 11 -8.11 -5.19 9.73
N HIS A 12 -9.25 -4.58 9.41
CA HIS A 12 -9.47 -3.93 8.12
C HIS A 12 -9.96 -2.50 8.33
N TRP A 13 -9.20 -1.52 7.83
CA TRP A 13 -9.44 -0.10 8.09
C TRP A 13 -10.77 0.41 7.53
N SER A 14 -11.27 -0.16 6.42
CA SER A 14 -12.58 0.25 5.88
C SER A 14 -13.76 -0.06 6.82
N SER A 15 -13.56 -0.89 7.84
CA SER A 15 -14.55 -1.07 8.91
C SER A 15 -14.82 0.23 9.68
N LEU A 16 -13.89 1.18 9.68
CA LEU A 16 -14.07 2.51 10.25
C LEU A 16 -14.89 3.43 9.33
N LEU A 17 -14.85 3.22 8.02
CA LEU A 17 -15.77 3.87 7.08
C LEU A 17 -17.22 3.40 7.27
N ALA A 18 -17.40 2.16 7.74
CA ALA A 18 -18.71 1.59 8.06
C ALA A 18 -19.35 2.19 9.32
N ARG A 19 -18.53 2.58 10.31
CA ARG A 19 -19.01 3.05 11.61
C ARG A 19 -19.45 4.52 11.50
N GLY A 20 -20.66 4.70 10.97
CA GLY A 20 -21.30 6.00 10.71
C GLY A 20 -22.12 6.03 9.42
N ALA A 21 -21.92 5.05 8.53
CA ALA A 21 -22.71 4.84 7.33
C ALA A 21 -23.49 3.52 7.46
N ASP A 22 -24.82 3.60 7.48
CA ASP A 22 -25.72 2.45 7.64
C ASP A 22 -25.63 1.39 6.51
N ARG A 23 -24.73 1.52 5.52
CA ARG A 23 -24.70 0.69 4.30
C ARG A 23 -23.29 0.66 3.70
N LEU A 24 -22.68 -0.53 3.64
CA LEU A 24 -21.50 -0.79 2.80
C LEU A 24 -21.86 -1.84 1.75
N GLY A 25 -22.41 -1.39 0.63
CA GLY A 25 -22.41 -2.12 -0.63
C GLY A 25 -21.44 -1.45 -1.61
N ALA A 26 -21.13 -2.12 -2.72
CA ALA A 26 -20.27 -1.58 -3.80
C ALA A 26 -20.76 -0.25 -4.43
N GLY A 27 -21.93 0.26 -4.03
CA GLY A 27 -22.48 1.54 -4.48
C GLY A 27 -22.09 2.77 -3.66
N ASP A 28 -21.46 2.59 -2.49
CA ASP A 28 -21.14 3.70 -1.55
C ASP A 28 -19.63 3.78 -1.22
N ASP A 29 -18.75 3.19 -2.04
CA ASP A 29 -17.29 3.31 -1.88
C ASP A 29 -16.85 4.76 -2.19
N PRO A 30 -16.36 5.54 -1.22
CA PRO A 30 -15.96 6.93 -1.45
C PRO A 30 -14.79 7.04 -2.43
N PHE A 31 -14.07 5.95 -2.67
CA PHE A 31 -12.94 5.87 -3.61
C PHE A 31 -13.31 5.27 -4.96
N ASP A 32 -14.59 4.99 -5.21
CA ASP A 32 -15.04 4.48 -6.51
C ASP A 32 -14.66 5.43 -7.66
N ALA A 33 -14.43 4.87 -8.85
CA ALA A 33 -14.06 5.63 -10.04
C ALA A 33 -15.16 6.61 -10.50
N ALA A 34 -16.42 6.39 -10.10
CA ALA A 34 -17.53 7.29 -10.35
C ALA A 34 -17.52 8.54 -9.44
N VAL A 35 -16.80 8.49 -8.31
CA VAL A 35 -16.67 9.64 -7.40
C VAL A 35 -15.63 10.62 -7.96
N PRO A 36 -15.97 11.91 -8.17
CA PRO A 36 -15.02 12.92 -8.65
C PRO A 36 -13.84 13.06 -7.69
N LEU A 37 -12.63 13.22 -8.24
CA LEU A 37 -11.44 13.51 -7.43
C LEU A 37 -11.44 14.97 -6.98
N SER A 38 -11.02 15.19 -5.73
CA SER A 38 -10.58 16.52 -5.30
C SER A 38 -9.28 16.93 -6.02
N GLU A 39 -8.98 18.23 -6.03
CA GLU A 39 -7.73 18.74 -6.59
C GLU A 39 -6.51 18.10 -5.89
N GLU A 40 -6.58 17.94 -4.58
CA GLU A 40 -5.49 17.39 -3.78
C GLU A 40 -5.31 15.87 -3.98
N GLU A 41 -6.40 15.14 -4.21
CA GLU A 41 -6.34 13.73 -4.60
C GLU A 41 -5.68 13.57 -5.97
N ALA A 42 -6.06 14.42 -6.93
CA ALA A 42 -5.49 14.40 -8.27
C ALA A 42 -4.00 14.78 -8.26
N GLU A 43 -3.60 15.76 -7.45
CA GLU A 43 -2.20 16.16 -7.30
C GLU A 43 -1.37 15.05 -6.64
N PHE A 44 -1.88 14.43 -5.57
CA PHE A 44 -1.19 13.32 -4.91
C PHE A 44 -0.99 12.13 -5.85
N ALA A 45 -2.03 11.70 -6.57
CA ALA A 45 -1.94 10.61 -7.52
C ALA A 45 -1.02 10.95 -8.72
N SER A 46 -1.05 12.20 -9.20
CA SER A 46 -0.17 12.65 -10.28
C SER A 46 1.30 12.63 -9.85
N GLY A 47 1.62 13.15 -8.67
CA GLY A 47 2.99 13.13 -8.13
C GLY A 47 3.53 11.71 -7.96
N ALA A 48 2.70 10.79 -7.44
CA ALA A 48 3.06 9.39 -7.31
C ALA A 48 3.33 8.72 -8.67
N LEU A 49 2.52 8.99 -9.70
CA LEU A 49 2.74 8.48 -11.05
C LEU A 49 4.02 9.04 -11.67
N GLU A 50 4.30 10.34 -11.50
CA GLU A 50 5.50 10.98 -12.03
C GLU A 50 6.79 10.36 -11.46
N GLU A 51 6.77 10.03 -10.17
CA GLU A 51 7.89 9.37 -9.50
C GLU A 51 8.16 7.96 -10.03
N ILE A 52 7.10 7.21 -10.33
CA ILE A 52 7.22 5.85 -10.89
C ILE A 52 7.63 5.91 -12.36
N LEU A 53 7.04 6.80 -13.14
CA LEU A 53 7.32 6.96 -14.57
C LEU A 53 8.74 7.50 -14.81
N GLY A 54 9.21 8.41 -13.96
CA GLY A 54 10.46 9.12 -14.17
C GLY A 54 10.37 10.18 -15.27
N PRO A 55 11.39 11.05 -15.37
CA PRO A 55 11.30 12.30 -16.14
C PRO A 55 11.07 12.10 -17.64
N ASP A 56 11.68 11.08 -18.24
CA ASP A 56 11.57 10.84 -19.68
C ASP A 56 10.15 10.42 -20.10
N ASP A 57 9.52 9.52 -19.34
CA ASP A 57 8.15 9.08 -19.64
C ASP A 57 7.12 10.14 -19.27
N VAL A 58 7.38 10.94 -18.22
CA VAL A 58 6.57 12.12 -17.89
C VAL A 58 6.60 13.13 -19.03
N ALA A 59 7.78 13.45 -19.59
CA ALA A 59 7.91 14.37 -20.73
C ALA A 59 7.14 13.86 -21.95
N ARG A 60 7.31 12.58 -22.32
CA ARG A 60 6.55 11.96 -23.43
C ARG A 60 5.04 11.96 -23.18
N SER A 61 4.61 11.82 -21.93
CA SER A 61 3.18 11.80 -21.59
C SER A 61 2.49 13.12 -21.95
N GLN A 62 3.20 14.26 -21.88
CA GLN A 62 2.64 15.59 -22.13
C GLN A 62 2.17 15.78 -23.59
N GLU A 63 2.73 15.01 -24.51
CA GLU A 63 2.39 15.02 -25.94
C GLU A 63 1.13 14.18 -26.25
N LEU A 64 0.62 13.42 -25.28
CA LEU A 64 -0.54 12.55 -25.49
C LEU A 64 -1.84 13.35 -25.63
N SER A 65 -2.58 13.09 -26.70
CA SER A 65 -3.93 13.60 -26.87
C SER A 65 -4.91 12.85 -25.97
N VAL A 66 -5.66 13.60 -25.15
CA VAL A 66 -6.70 13.08 -24.25
C VAL A 66 -8.01 12.77 -24.99
N GLN A 67 -8.11 13.08 -26.30
CA GLN A 67 -9.35 13.00 -27.08
C GLN A 67 -9.73 11.58 -27.56
N THR A 68 -9.06 10.51 -27.11
CA THR A 68 -9.25 9.16 -27.67
C THR A 68 -9.54 8.12 -26.57
N LEU A 69 -10.83 7.80 -26.43
CA LEU A 69 -11.44 6.58 -25.85
C LEU A 69 -11.22 6.27 -24.35
N GLY A 70 -12.29 6.45 -23.56
CA GLY A 70 -12.67 5.54 -22.46
C GLY A 70 -12.21 5.85 -21.03
N LEU A 71 -11.35 6.85 -20.81
CA LEU A 71 -10.96 7.27 -19.45
C LEU A 71 -12.08 8.10 -18.78
N PRO A 72 -12.20 8.10 -17.43
CA PRO A 72 -13.29 8.82 -16.77
C PRO A 72 -13.25 10.31 -17.16
N GLN A 73 -14.35 10.83 -17.69
CA GLN A 73 -14.50 12.20 -18.21
C GLN A 73 -14.23 13.32 -17.18
N LEU A 74 -13.88 12.98 -15.94
CA LEU A 74 -13.84 13.84 -14.76
C LEU A 74 -12.43 14.09 -14.21
N TRP A 75 -11.37 13.52 -14.80
CA TRP A 75 -10.00 13.71 -14.28
C TRP A 75 -9.29 14.89 -14.94
N PRO A 76 -8.41 15.60 -14.22
CA PRO A 76 -7.55 16.60 -14.82
C PRO A 76 -6.70 16.01 -15.96
N SER A 77 -6.47 16.80 -17.01
CA SER A 77 -5.75 16.33 -18.21
C SER A 77 -4.32 15.85 -17.91
N ARG A 78 -3.65 16.43 -16.89
CA ARG A 78 -2.33 15.97 -16.43
C ARG A 78 -2.40 14.54 -15.92
N LEU A 79 -3.28 14.27 -14.95
CA LEU A 79 -3.48 12.93 -14.39
C LEU A 79 -3.87 11.93 -15.48
N THR A 80 -4.75 12.32 -16.39
CA THR A 80 -5.20 11.47 -17.50
C THR A 80 -4.03 11.05 -18.39
N ARG A 81 -3.14 11.97 -18.77
CA ARG A 81 -1.95 11.66 -19.58
C ARG A 81 -0.95 10.78 -18.84
N LEU A 82 -0.74 11.00 -17.54
CA LEU A 82 0.13 10.17 -16.71
C LEU A 82 -0.41 8.74 -16.63
N VAL A 83 -1.72 8.57 -16.42
CA VAL A 83 -2.39 7.26 -16.43
C VAL A 83 -2.23 6.57 -17.78
N MET A 84 -2.43 7.28 -18.90
CA MET A 84 -2.20 6.73 -20.24
C MET A 84 -0.76 6.26 -20.46
N ALA A 85 0.22 7.03 -19.98
CA ALA A 85 1.63 6.65 -20.06
C ALA A 85 1.93 5.44 -19.17
N TYR A 86 1.34 5.40 -17.98
CA TYR A 86 1.49 4.32 -17.02
C TYR A 86 0.89 3.01 -17.52
N ASP A 87 -0.31 3.05 -18.09
CA ASP A 87 -0.98 1.88 -18.67
C ASP A 87 -0.20 1.27 -19.84
N ARG A 88 0.70 2.01 -20.50
CA ARG A 88 1.59 1.42 -21.52
C ARG A 88 2.64 0.49 -20.93
N ARG A 89 3.00 0.65 -19.64
CA ARG A 89 3.94 -0.25 -18.94
C ARG A 89 3.25 -1.55 -18.52
N PHE A 90 1.93 -1.54 -18.32
CA PHE A 90 1.16 -2.69 -17.87
C PHE A 90 0.14 -3.10 -18.92
N SER A 91 0.39 -4.22 -19.61
CA SER A 91 -0.35 -4.69 -20.80
C SER A 91 -1.89 -4.79 -20.70
N ARG A 92 -2.49 -4.64 -19.51
CA ARG A 92 -3.94 -4.70 -19.27
C ARG A 92 -4.55 -3.42 -18.69
N GLY A 93 -3.74 -2.37 -18.56
CA GLY A 93 -4.10 -1.19 -17.78
C GLY A 93 -4.09 -1.48 -16.28
N GLY A 94 -4.03 -0.41 -15.50
CA GLY A 94 -3.95 -0.46 -14.04
C GLY A 94 -3.91 0.92 -13.39
N GLY A 95 -3.69 1.98 -14.18
CA GLY A 95 -3.61 3.35 -13.70
C GLY A 95 -4.88 3.83 -13.00
N ALA A 96 -6.07 3.35 -13.40
CA ALA A 96 -7.28 3.71 -12.66
C ALA A 96 -7.37 3.07 -11.28
N LEU A 97 -6.93 1.82 -11.14
CA LEU A 97 -6.83 1.15 -9.85
C LEU A 97 -5.70 1.75 -9.00
N PHE A 98 -4.61 2.19 -9.63
CA PHE A 98 -3.55 2.96 -8.98
C PHE A 98 -4.08 4.27 -8.41
N VAL A 99 -4.83 5.05 -9.18
CA VAL A 99 -5.45 6.29 -8.71
C VAL A 99 -6.35 6.02 -7.51
N LYS A 100 -7.20 4.99 -7.57
CA LYS A 100 -8.03 4.58 -6.43
C LYS A 100 -7.18 4.27 -5.19
N ALA A 101 -6.16 3.43 -5.31
CA ALA A 101 -5.28 3.08 -4.19
C ALA A 101 -4.55 4.30 -3.62
N MET A 102 -4.12 5.24 -4.46
CA MET A 102 -3.50 6.48 -4.00
C MET A 102 -4.48 7.40 -3.26
N ARG A 103 -5.78 7.36 -3.58
CA ARG A 103 -6.80 8.07 -2.78
C ARG A 103 -6.95 7.47 -1.39
N GLU A 104 -6.99 6.13 -1.28
CA GLU A 104 -7.03 5.43 0.01
C GLU A 104 -5.78 5.75 0.85
N VAL A 105 -4.60 5.68 0.23
CA VAL A 105 -3.33 6.04 0.88
C VAL A 105 -3.31 7.50 1.31
N ARG A 106 -3.71 8.44 0.45
CA ARG A 106 -3.79 9.86 0.82
C ARG A 106 -4.74 10.07 2.00
N TYR A 107 -5.91 9.43 1.99
CA TYR A 107 -6.90 9.57 3.06
C TYR A 107 -6.31 9.14 4.41
N TYR A 108 -5.58 8.02 4.45
CA TYR A 108 -4.85 7.63 5.65
C TYR A 108 -3.75 8.63 6.06
N LEU A 109 -2.96 9.12 5.10
CA LEU A 109 -1.79 9.97 5.40
C LEU A 109 -2.14 11.39 5.83
N TYR A 110 -3.25 11.94 5.33
CA TYR A 110 -3.60 13.36 5.48
C TYR A 110 -4.85 13.62 6.35
N GLU A 111 -5.54 12.58 6.83
CA GLU A 111 -6.61 12.71 7.81
C GLU A 111 -6.14 12.17 9.18
N PRO A 112 -5.58 13.03 10.07
CA PRO A 112 -4.93 12.58 11.30
C PRO A 112 -5.86 11.83 12.25
N ASP A 113 -7.11 12.28 12.41
CA ASP A 113 -8.10 11.64 13.28
C ASP A 113 -8.47 10.23 12.79
N LEU A 114 -8.56 10.04 11.47
CA LEU A 114 -8.75 8.71 10.88
C LEU A 114 -7.51 7.86 11.11
N ALA A 115 -6.33 8.40 10.84
CA ALA A 115 -5.08 7.69 10.96
C ALA A 115 -4.86 7.18 12.40
N ASP A 116 -5.21 7.99 13.41
CA ASP A 116 -5.17 7.59 14.82
C ASP A 116 -6.15 6.45 15.12
N GLN A 117 -7.38 6.52 14.61
CA GLN A 117 -8.35 5.43 14.77
C GLN A 117 -7.91 4.13 14.09
N VAL A 118 -7.34 4.22 12.88
CA VAL A 118 -6.81 3.07 12.14
C VAL A 118 -5.63 2.45 12.88
N ARG A 119 -4.68 3.28 13.36
CA ARG A 119 -3.56 2.81 14.17
C ARG A 119 -4.03 2.14 15.46
N GLY A 120 -5.01 2.74 16.15
CA GLY A 120 -5.62 2.15 17.35
C GLY A 120 -6.25 0.79 17.06
N LEU A 121 -7.06 0.69 16.00
CA LEU A 121 -7.70 -0.57 15.59
C LEU A 121 -6.67 -1.69 15.30
N VAL A 122 -5.57 -1.36 14.63
CA VAL A 122 -4.50 -2.34 14.33
C VAL A 122 -3.68 -2.67 15.58
N ALA A 123 -3.37 -1.68 16.42
CA ALA A 123 -2.65 -1.90 17.67
C ALA A 123 -3.44 -2.76 18.66
N ASP A 124 -4.77 -2.62 18.69
CA ASP A 124 -5.67 -3.41 19.53
C ASP A 124 -5.73 -4.88 19.11
N SER A 125 -5.39 -5.21 17.86
CA SER A 125 -5.27 -6.60 17.41
C SER A 125 -3.92 -7.24 17.77
N PHE A 126 -2.99 -6.50 18.38
CA PHE A 126 -1.70 -7.05 18.78
C PHE A 126 -1.86 -7.69 20.17
N GLY A 127 -1.74 -9.01 20.22
CA GLY A 127 -1.69 -9.77 21.47
C GLY A 127 -0.26 -9.98 21.96
N ALA A 128 -0.12 -10.49 23.19
CA ALA A 128 1.20 -10.84 23.76
C ALA A 128 1.97 -11.88 22.93
N ALA A 129 1.28 -12.64 22.07
CA ALA A 129 1.86 -13.65 21.20
C ALA A 129 2.06 -13.19 19.74
N THR A 130 1.73 -11.94 19.40
CA THR A 130 1.88 -11.43 18.03
C THR A 130 3.35 -11.30 17.69
N SER A 131 3.85 -12.20 16.83
CA SER A 131 5.25 -12.24 16.38
C SER A 131 5.46 -11.76 14.95
N VAL A 132 4.40 -11.79 14.13
CA VAL A 132 4.39 -11.38 12.73
C VAL A 132 3.29 -10.37 12.48
N VAL A 133 3.62 -9.31 11.76
CA VAL A 133 2.65 -8.38 11.18
C VAL A 133 2.76 -8.48 9.66
N LEU A 134 1.64 -8.68 8.98
CA LEU A 134 1.58 -8.67 7.52
C LEU A 134 0.68 -7.54 7.03
N GLY A 135 1.23 -6.65 6.22
CA GLY A 135 0.50 -5.57 5.59
C GLY A 135 0.47 -5.72 4.06
N HIS A 136 -0.72 -5.73 3.47
CA HIS A 136 -0.90 -5.69 2.01
C HIS A 136 -1.39 -4.32 1.57
N SER A 137 -0.87 -3.79 0.46
CA SER A 137 -1.29 -2.52 -0.12
C SER A 137 -1.27 -1.38 0.93
N LEU A 138 -2.35 -0.64 1.14
CA LEU A 138 -2.45 0.36 2.23
C LEU A 138 -2.11 -0.22 3.61
N GLY A 139 -2.44 -1.49 3.88
CA GLY A 139 -2.08 -2.17 5.12
C GLY A 139 -0.57 -2.23 5.37
N SER A 140 0.27 -2.23 4.32
CA SER A 140 1.73 -2.16 4.50
C SER A 140 2.17 -0.80 5.02
N VAL A 141 1.56 0.28 4.53
CA VAL A 141 1.81 1.66 4.97
C VAL A 141 1.38 1.81 6.43
N ILE A 142 0.18 1.34 6.78
CA ILE A 142 -0.34 1.38 8.15
C ILE A 142 0.56 0.60 9.11
N ALA A 143 0.96 -0.63 8.74
CA ALA A 143 1.81 -1.46 9.57
C ALA A 143 3.20 -0.82 9.79
N TYR A 144 3.81 -0.30 8.73
CA TYR A 144 5.08 0.43 8.83
C TYR A 144 4.94 1.67 9.71
N ASP A 145 3.91 2.47 9.49
CA ASP A 145 3.61 3.69 10.23
C ASP A 145 3.45 3.41 11.74
N LEU A 146 2.67 2.39 12.10
CA LEU A 146 2.48 1.97 13.49
C LEU A 146 3.78 1.51 14.17
N LEU A 147 4.61 0.73 13.45
CA LEU A 147 5.85 0.16 13.99
C LEU A 147 6.99 1.18 14.06
N SER A 148 7.03 2.17 13.16
CA SER A 148 8.12 3.14 13.04
C SER A 148 7.94 4.39 13.90
N ARG A 149 6.70 4.79 14.22
CA ARG A 149 6.40 6.02 14.98
C ARG A 149 7.01 6.09 16.38
N GLY A 150 7.40 4.96 16.98
CA GLY A 150 7.97 4.91 18.33
C GLY A 150 7.00 5.34 19.45
N GLN A 151 5.72 5.56 19.12
CA GLN A 151 4.67 5.98 20.04
C GLN A 151 3.82 4.79 20.54
N THR A 152 3.87 3.66 19.85
CA THR A 152 3.19 2.45 20.27
C THR A 152 3.90 1.87 21.50
N PRO A 153 3.20 1.61 22.61
CA PRO A 153 3.80 1.07 23.83
C PRO A 153 4.66 -0.16 23.54
N LEU A 154 5.88 -0.18 24.08
CA LEU A 154 6.79 -1.32 23.91
C LEU A 154 6.14 -2.64 24.34
N SER A 155 5.24 -2.63 25.32
CA SER A 155 4.50 -3.81 25.75
C SER A 155 3.59 -4.42 24.66
N GLN A 156 3.08 -3.60 23.73
CA GLN A 156 2.25 -4.06 22.60
C GLN A 156 3.12 -4.47 21.40
N LEU A 157 4.32 -3.90 21.25
CA LEU A 157 5.23 -4.21 20.14
C LEU A 157 6.32 -5.24 20.47
N ALA A 158 6.57 -5.54 21.75
CA ALA A 158 7.72 -6.34 22.20
C ALA A 158 7.75 -7.76 21.61
N GLY A 159 6.59 -8.29 21.20
CA GLY A 159 6.49 -9.59 20.57
C GLY A 159 6.80 -9.58 19.07
N VAL A 160 6.65 -8.43 18.39
CA VAL A 160 6.72 -8.35 16.92
C VAL A 160 8.17 -8.47 16.47
N ARG A 161 8.48 -9.56 15.78
CA ARG A 161 9.82 -9.85 15.26
C ARG A 161 9.92 -9.75 13.75
N THR A 162 8.79 -9.87 13.05
CA THR A 162 8.77 -9.85 11.58
C THR A 162 7.67 -8.94 11.05
N LEU A 163 8.04 -8.02 10.16
CA LEU A 163 7.12 -7.33 9.26
C LEU A 163 7.19 -7.96 7.88
N VAL A 164 6.04 -8.35 7.34
CA VAL A 164 5.87 -8.75 5.95
C VAL A 164 5.04 -7.69 5.24
N THR A 165 5.54 -7.15 4.14
CA THR A 165 4.79 -6.22 3.28
C THR A 165 4.55 -6.84 1.91
N CYS A 166 3.35 -6.69 1.35
CA CYS A 166 2.97 -7.25 0.06
C CYS A 166 2.31 -6.19 -0.83
N GLY A 167 2.71 -6.07 -2.09
CA GLY A 167 2.12 -5.07 -2.99
C GLY A 167 2.22 -3.64 -2.42
N SER A 168 3.34 -3.32 -1.78
CA SER A 168 3.46 -2.16 -0.89
C SER A 168 3.71 -0.85 -1.66
N PRO A 169 2.85 0.18 -1.52
CA PRO A 169 3.11 1.49 -2.11
C PRO A 169 4.16 2.31 -1.32
N LEU A 170 4.73 1.78 -0.23
CA LEU A 170 5.84 2.43 0.50
C LEU A 170 7.09 2.64 -0.37
N GLY A 171 7.20 2.00 -1.53
CA GLY A 171 8.24 2.27 -2.53
C GLY A 171 8.17 3.69 -3.11
N ILE A 172 6.99 4.31 -3.07
CA ILE A 172 6.68 5.57 -3.74
C ILE A 172 7.09 6.76 -2.84
N PRO A 173 7.94 7.69 -3.31
CA PRO A 173 8.38 8.82 -2.51
C PRO A 173 7.23 9.71 -1.98
N SER A 174 6.15 9.92 -2.75
CA SER A 174 4.95 10.65 -2.30
C SER A 174 4.31 10.05 -1.06
N VAL A 175 4.30 8.71 -0.97
CA VAL A 175 3.76 7.98 0.20
C VAL A 175 4.67 8.19 1.40
N ARG A 176 6.00 8.10 1.22
CA ARG A 176 6.99 8.36 2.29
C ARG A 176 6.92 9.80 2.81
N ARG A 177 6.78 10.78 1.91
CA ARG A 177 6.60 12.18 2.31
C ARG A 177 5.33 12.40 3.12
N GLY A 178 4.23 11.73 2.77
CA GLY A 178 3.00 11.79 3.57
C GLY A 178 3.15 11.15 4.96
N LEU A 179 4.11 10.24 5.15
CA LEU A 179 4.52 9.74 6.48
C LEU A 179 5.43 10.70 7.24
N GLY A 180 5.75 11.88 6.66
CA GLY A 180 6.66 12.86 7.25
C GLY A 180 8.14 12.56 7.04
N MET A 181 8.48 11.60 6.17
CA MET A 181 9.87 11.28 5.86
C MET A 181 10.50 12.34 4.96
N THR A 182 11.79 12.59 5.18
CA THR A 182 12.59 13.48 4.34
C THR A 182 13.12 12.77 3.09
N GLU A 183 13.42 13.53 2.03
CA GLU A 183 13.90 12.95 0.77
C GLU A 183 15.24 12.21 0.99
N GLY A 184 15.32 10.96 0.51
CA GLY A 184 16.48 10.09 0.74
C GLY A 184 16.57 9.47 2.14
N GLU A 185 15.60 9.72 3.02
CA GLU A 185 15.52 9.04 4.31
C GLU A 185 15.22 7.55 4.12
N ALA A 186 16.08 6.71 4.70
CA ALA A 186 15.88 5.27 4.67
C ALA A 186 14.71 4.84 5.55
N LEU A 187 13.92 3.87 5.10
CA LEU A 187 12.89 3.24 5.93
C LEU A 187 13.57 2.53 7.12
N LYS A 188 13.05 2.75 8.32
CA LYS A 188 13.57 2.14 9.56
C LYS A 188 12.48 1.51 10.38
N LEU A 189 12.81 0.38 11.00
CA LEU A 189 12.00 -0.29 12.02
C LEU A 189 12.80 -0.40 13.32
N PRO A 190 12.14 -0.69 14.46
CA PRO A 190 12.84 -1.01 15.70
C PRO A 190 13.87 -2.14 15.49
N SER A 191 15.05 -1.97 16.09
CA SER A 191 16.16 -2.93 15.94
C SER A 191 15.74 -4.35 16.30
N GLY A 192 16.16 -5.31 15.48
CA GLY A 192 15.80 -6.72 15.64
C GLY A 192 14.50 -7.13 14.94
N THR A 193 13.79 -6.19 14.31
CA THR A 193 12.64 -6.50 13.45
C THR A 193 13.13 -6.91 12.08
N ARG A 194 12.87 -8.16 11.67
CA ARG A 194 13.09 -8.63 10.31
C ARG A 194 12.03 -8.03 9.38
N TRP A 195 12.43 -7.53 8.22
CA TRP A 195 11.49 -7.02 7.22
C TRP A 195 11.64 -7.76 5.89
N VAL A 196 10.57 -8.44 5.47
CA VAL A 196 10.45 -8.99 4.11
C VAL A 196 9.40 -8.21 3.34
N ASN A 197 9.79 -7.64 2.21
CA ASN A 197 8.84 -7.10 1.24
C ASN A 197 8.68 -8.07 0.08
N VAL A 198 7.45 -8.28 -0.36
CA VAL A 198 7.11 -9.17 -1.48
C VAL A 198 6.38 -8.35 -2.54
N PHE A 199 6.89 -8.36 -3.77
CA PHE A 199 6.32 -7.58 -4.87
C PHE A 199 6.27 -8.41 -6.15
N ASP A 200 5.33 -8.06 -7.04
CA ASP A 200 5.22 -8.64 -8.38
C ASP A 200 5.58 -7.53 -9.38
N PRO A 201 6.46 -7.78 -10.37
CA PRO A 201 6.81 -6.78 -11.38
C PRO A 201 5.61 -6.29 -12.22
N SER A 202 4.53 -7.07 -12.26
CA SER A 202 3.26 -6.74 -12.92
C SER A 202 2.28 -6.01 -12.00
N ASP A 203 2.61 -5.83 -10.70
CA ASP A 203 1.77 -5.10 -9.75
C ASP A 203 1.82 -3.59 -10.05
N PHE A 204 0.74 -3.08 -10.63
CA PHE A 204 0.58 -1.68 -10.97
C PHE A 204 0.43 -0.77 -9.74
N ILE A 205 0.24 -1.28 -8.52
CA ILE A 205 0.23 -0.44 -7.30
C ILE A 205 1.64 -0.10 -6.85
N THR A 206 2.58 -1.03 -7.03
CA THR A 206 3.99 -0.83 -6.64
C THR A 206 4.85 -0.21 -7.75
N GLY A 207 4.29 -0.05 -8.96
CA GLY A 207 5.09 0.29 -10.13
C GLY A 207 5.99 -0.85 -10.60
N GLY A 208 5.72 -2.09 -10.18
CA GLY A 208 6.56 -3.25 -10.43
C GLY A 208 7.87 -3.27 -9.62
N GLY A 209 7.99 -2.41 -8.61
CA GLY A 209 9.20 -2.27 -7.79
C GLY A 209 9.06 -2.85 -6.38
N GLY A 210 10.19 -3.29 -5.82
CA GLY A 210 10.38 -3.48 -4.39
C GLY A 210 10.51 -2.15 -3.64
N LEU A 211 10.76 -2.19 -2.34
CA LEU A 211 10.93 -0.97 -1.55
C LEU A 211 12.27 -0.29 -1.84
N ASN A 212 13.34 -1.09 -2.04
CA ASN A 212 14.71 -0.63 -2.29
C ASN A 212 15.15 0.54 -1.38
N ALA A 213 14.63 0.54 -0.14
CA ALA A 213 14.57 1.72 0.70
C ALA A 213 15.51 1.68 1.91
N ALA A 214 15.91 0.47 2.31
CA ALA A 214 16.81 0.27 3.43
C ALA A 214 17.55 -1.07 3.32
N PRO A 215 18.79 -1.17 3.82
CA PRO A 215 19.56 -2.42 3.81
C PRO A 215 18.90 -3.58 4.57
N GLU A 216 18.01 -3.27 5.51
CA GLU A 216 17.37 -4.26 6.38
C GLU A 216 16.12 -4.89 5.73
N VAL A 217 15.61 -4.33 4.63
CA VAL A 217 14.48 -4.91 3.89
C VAL A 217 14.98 -5.94 2.90
N VAL A 218 14.43 -7.15 2.99
CA VAL A 218 14.61 -8.18 1.97
C VAL A 218 13.46 -8.09 0.97
N ASP A 219 13.73 -7.51 -0.20
CA ASP A 219 12.81 -7.51 -1.34
C ASP A 219 12.81 -8.88 -2.04
N SER A 220 11.62 -9.49 -2.14
CA SER A 220 11.39 -10.78 -2.78
C SER A 220 10.41 -10.62 -3.94
N GLU A 221 10.89 -10.86 -5.15
CA GLU A 221 10.07 -10.86 -6.36
C GLU A 221 9.24 -12.15 -6.46
N VAL A 222 7.99 -12.04 -6.88
CA VAL A 222 7.06 -13.15 -7.11
C VAL A 222 6.27 -12.94 -8.41
N ASP A 223 5.64 -14.01 -8.89
CA ASP A 223 4.66 -13.97 -9.99
C ASP A 223 3.29 -14.35 -9.44
N ASN A 224 2.44 -13.35 -9.21
CA ASN A 224 1.03 -13.50 -8.86
C ASN A 224 0.15 -13.66 -10.10
N GLY A 225 0.72 -13.75 -11.29
CA GLY A 225 0.01 -14.02 -12.53
C GLY A 225 -0.79 -12.84 -13.08
N ILE A 226 -1.09 -12.92 -14.38
CA ILE A 226 -1.54 -11.81 -15.23
C ILE A 226 -2.97 -11.31 -14.93
N GLY A 227 -3.72 -11.97 -14.06
CA GLY A 227 -5.15 -11.65 -13.82
C GLY A 227 -5.39 -10.57 -12.75
N ASP A 228 -4.61 -10.61 -11.67
CA ASP A 228 -4.72 -9.72 -10.51
C ASP A 228 -3.38 -9.82 -9.75
N PRO A 229 -2.32 -9.17 -10.27
CA PRO A 229 -0.99 -9.24 -9.68
C PRO A 229 -0.92 -8.60 -8.29
N HIS A 230 -1.85 -7.68 -8.01
CA HIS A 230 -1.99 -7.00 -6.72
C HIS A 230 -2.81 -7.81 -5.69
N SER A 231 -3.25 -9.02 -6.01
CA SER A 231 -4.13 -9.81 -5.14
C SER A 231 -3.48 -10.19 -3.81
N ALA A 232 -4.08 -9.77 -2.69
CA ALA A 232 -3.64 -10.18 -1.34
C ALA A 232 -3.59 -11.71 -1.19
N LEU A 233 -4.61 -12.41 -1.69
CA LEU A 233 -4.68 -13.88 -1.61
C LEU A 233 -3.59 -14.57 -2.43
N ARG A 234 -3.14 -13.97 -3.53
CA ARG A 234 -2.04 -14.54 -4.34
C ARG A 234 -0.71 -14.32 -3.63
N TYR A 235 -0.45 -13.11 -3.13
CA TYR A 235 0.71 -12.84 -2.28
C TYR A 235 0.81 -13.80 -1.10
N LEU A 236 -0.28 -14.03 -0.36
CA LEU A 236 -0.32 -14.95 0.79
C LEU A 236 0.04 -16.40 0.44
N ARG A 237 -0.11 -16.81 -0.83
CA ARG A 237 0.23 -18.16 -1.30
C ARG A 237 1.67 -18.29 -1.75
N THR A 238 2.44 -17.22 -1.74
CA THR A 238 3.82 -17.23 -2.22
C THR A 238 4.78 -17.81 -1.18
N VAL A 239 5.84 -18.45 -1.68
CA VAL A 239 6.88 -19.06 -0.83
C VAL A 239 7.59 -18.03 0.07
N PRO A 240 7.93 -16.80 -0.39
CA PRO A 240 8.55 -15.80 0.48
C PRO A 240 7.68 -15.43 1.68
N VAL A 241 6.36 -15.26 1.49
CA VAL A 241 5.42 -14.98 2.59
C VAL A 241 5.34 -16.16 3.56
N ALA A 242 5.15 -17.37 3.04
CA ALA A 242 5.07 -18.58 3.87
C ALA A 242 6.32 -18.78 4.73
N ARG A 243 7.52 -18.60 4.14
CA ARG A 243 8.80 -18.67 4.88
C ARG A 243 8.89 -17.58 5.94
N ALA A 244 8.54 -16.34 5.58
CA ALA A 244 8.63 -15.23 6.53
C ALA A 244 7.72 -15.40 7.75
N ILE A 245 6.57 -16.06 7.58
CA ILE A 245 5.68 -16.41 8.69
C ILE A 245 6.23 -17.59 9.50
N ALA A 246 6.70 -18.66 8.83
CA ALA A 246 7.18 -19.88 9.48
C ALA A 246 8.51 -19.71 10.24
N ASP A 247 9.40 -18.83 9.77
CA ASP A 247 10.73 -18.62 10.36
C ASP A 247 10.70 -17.89 11.73
N THR A 248 9.52 -17.66 12.31
CA THR A 248 9.36 -16.98 13.61
C THR A 248 9.54 -17.87 14.84
N GLU A 249 9.80 -19.16 14.64
CA GLU A 249 10.00 -20.15 15.72
C GLU A 249 11.47 -20.34 16.17
N GLN A 250 12.41 -19.49 15.74
CA GLN A 250 13.82 -19.55 16.19
C GLN A 250 14.14 -18.60 17.35
#